data_AF-A0A6D0F7B6-F1
#
_entry.id   AF-A0A6D0F7B6-F1
#
_cell.length_a   1.000
_cell.length_b   1.000
_cell.length_c   1.000
_cell.angle_alpha   90.00
_cell.angle_beta   90.00
_cell.angle_gamma   90.00
#
_symmetry.space_group_name_H-M   'P 1'
#
loop_
_entity.id
_entity.type
_entity.pdbx_description
1 polymer ?
#
loop_
_entity_poly.entity_id
_entity_poly.type
_entity_poly.pdbx_seq_one_letter_code
_entity_poly.pdbx_strand_id
1 'polypeptide(L)' 'AMHFRSEDDPQAQELAALIADKGPQAALAQISGLDANSEVVSEAVTAYKAMQ' A
#
# COMPACT_ATOMS: atom_id res chain seq x y z
N ALA A 1 1.82 -2.47 21.36
CA ALA A 1 0.73 -2.43 20.37
C ALA A 1 1.31 -2.03 19.01
N MET A 2 1.77 -3.01 18.23
CA MET A 2 2.07 -2.83 16.79
C MET A 2 1.89 -4.20 16.13
N HIS A 3 0.64 -4.64 16.04
CA HIS A 3 0.27 -5.79 15.21
C HIS A 3 0.10 -5.28 13.77
N PHE A 4 1.20 -5.19 13.02
CA PHE A 4 1.20 -4.83 11.59
C PHE A 4 0.92 -6.04 10.68
N ARG A 5 0.55 -7.18 11.25
CA ARG A 5 0.13 -8.37 10.51
C ARG A 5 -1.05 -8.99 11.24
N SER A 6 -2.22 -8.42 11.03
CA SER A 6 -3.45 -9.15 11.25
C SER A 6 -3.95 -9.50 9.86
N GLU A 7 -3.94 -10.79 9.52
CA GLU A 7 -4.55 -11.31 8.30
C GLU A 7 -6.09 -11.05 8.29
N ASP A 8 -6.62 -10.71 9.48
CA ASP A 8 -7.96 -10.20 9.75
C ASP A 8 -8.08 -8.66 9.70
N ASP A 9 -7.04 -7.91 9.33
CA ASP A 9 -7.17 -6.46 9.20
C ASP A 9 -7.90 -6.12 7.89
N PRO A 10 -9.12 -5.57 7.95
CA PRO A 10 -9.88 -5.25 6.75
C PRO A 10 -9.17 -4.23 5.87
N GLN A 11 -8.30 -3.37 6.43
CA GLN A 11 -7.53 -2.42 5.63
C GLN A 11 -6.37 -3.12 4.88
N ALA A 12 -5.77 -4.16 5.46
CA ALA A 12 -4.74 -4.94 4.77
C ALA A 12 -5.32 -5.72 3.58
N GLN A 13 -6.52 -6.28 3.73
CA GLN A 13 -7.23 -6.96 2.64
C GLN A 13 -7.68 -5.97 1.55
N GLU A 14 -8.18 -4.79 1.94
CA GLU A 14 -8.54 -3.72 1.01
C GLU A 14 -7.32 -3.24 0.22
N LEU A 15 -6.18 -3.02 0.90
CA LEU A 15 -4.92 -2.66 0.26
C LEU A 15 -4.48 -3.75 -0.73
N ALA A 16 -4.49 -5.03 -0.33
CA ALA A 16 -4.10 -6.13 -1.21
C ALA A 16 -4.99 -6.21 -2.46
N ALA A 17 -6.31 -6.03 -2.31
CA ALA A 17 -7.26 -5.99 -3.41
C ALA A 17 -6.99 -4.79 -4.35
N LEU A 18 -6.75 -3.60 -3.79
CA LEU A 18 -6.41 -2.40 -4.55
C LEU A 18 -5.08 -2.55 -5.30
N ILE A 19 -4.07 -3.15 -4.68
CA ILE A 19 -2.78 -3.40 -5.34
C ILE A 19 -2.95 -4.39 -6.49
N ALA A 20 -3.77 -5.43 -6.31
CA ALA A 20 -4.05 -6.40 -7.38
C ALA A 20 -4.84 -5.80 -8.55
N ASP A 21 -5.77 -4.88 -8.27
CA ASP A 21 -6.62 -4.22 -9.28
C ASP A 21 -5.88 -3.14 -10.09
N LYS A 22 -5.16 -2.26 -9.41
CA LYS A 22 -4.62 -1.01 -10.00
C LYS A 22 -3.12 -0.80 -9.77
N GLY A 23 -2.45 -1.73 -9.09
CA GLY A 23 -1.02 -1.70 -8.84
C GLY A 23 -0.63 -0.93 -7.57
N PRO A 24 0.59 -1.16 -7.04
CA PRO A 24 1.01 -0.66 -5.73
C PRO A 24 1.05 0.86 -5.64
N GLN A 25 1.45 1.54 -6.72
CA GLN A 25 1.56 3.00 -6.73
C GLN A 25 0.18 3.69 -6.67
N ALA A 26 -0.77 3.23 -7.49
CA ALA A 26 -2.12 3.79 -7.51
C ALA A 26 -2.87 3.49 -6.20
N ALA A 27 -2.72 2.27 -5.67
CA ALA A 27 -3.32 1.88 -4.40
C ALA A 27 -2.80 2.75 -3.22
N LEU A 28 -1.47 2.91 -3.12
CA LEU A 28 -0.86 3.70 -2.05
C LEU A 28 -1.21 5.19 -2.15
N ALA A 29 -1.26 5.76 -3.36
CA ALA A 29 -1.71 7.13 -3.58
C ALA A 29 -3.18 7.32 -3.17
N GLN A 30 -4.05 6.38 -3.53
CA GLN A 30 -5.48 6.44 -3.22
C GLN A 30 -5.75 6.39 -1.71
N ILE A 31 -5.05 5.50 -0.99
CA ILE A 31 -5.28 5.30 0.45
C ILE A 31 -4.65 6.44 1.27
N SER A 32 -3.48 6.92 0.87
CA SER A 32 -2.79 8.01 1.56
C SER A 32 -3.34 9.39 1.21
N GLY A 33 -4.05 9.52 0.09
CA GLY A 33 -4.44 10.82 -0.49
C GLY A 33 -3.25 11.64 -1.00
N LEU A 34 -2.06 11.04 -1.08
CA LEU A 34 -0.85 11.67 -1.59
C LEU A 34 -0.79 11.57 -3.12
N ASP A 35 -0.05 12.48 -3.73
CA ASP A 35 0.22 12.41 -5.17
C ASP A 35 0.95 11.10 -5.51
N ALA A 36 0.52 10.44 -6.58
CA ALA A 36 1.07 9.15 -7.00
C ALA A 36 2.54 9.23 -7.43
N ASN A 37 3.04 10.42 -7.75
CA ASN A 37 4.43 10.69 -8.10
C ASN A 37 5.20 11.37 -6.96
N SER A 38 4.59 11.51 -5.77
CA SER A 38 5.30 11.99 -4.59
C SER A 38 6.42 11.03 -4.20
N GLU A 39 7.51 11.59 -3.67
CA GLU A 39 8.65 10.82 -3.20
C GLU A 39 8.24 9.77 -2.16
N VAL A 40 7.36 10.15 -1.23
CA VAL A 40 6.82 9.27 -0.19
C VAL A 40 6.08 8.05 -0.77
N VAL A 41 5.25 8.25 -1.80
CA VAL A 41 4.56 7.13 -2.46
C VAL A 41 5.57 6.25 -3.21
N SER A 42 6.56 6.84 -3.87
CA SER A 42 7.62 6.09 -4.58
C SER A 42 8.46 5.23 -3.63
N GLU A 43 8.83 5.77 -2.47
CA GLU A 43 9.54 5.03 -1.42
C GLU A 43 8.69 3.91 -0.84
N ALA A 44 7.41 4.18 -0.55
CA ALA A 44 6.48 3.16 -0.06
C ALA A 44 6.27 2.02 -1.07
N VAL A 45 6.16 2.33 -2.36
CA VAL A 45 6.10 1.32 -3.43
C VAL A 45 7.40 0.51 -3.51
N THR A 46 8.55 1.16 -3.34
CA THR A 46 9.86 0.49 -3.36
C THR A 46 10.00 -0.47 -2.18
N ALA A 47 9.64 -0.02 -0.98
CA ALA A 47 9.61 -0.86 0.22
C ALA A 47 8.63 -2.03 0.06
N TYR A 48 7.44 -1.79 -0.49
CA TYR A 48 6.45 -2.83 -0.77
C TYR A 48 6.99 -3.90 -1.71
N LYS A 49 7.62 -3.49 -2.82
CA LYS A 49 8.24 -4.42 -3.80
C LYS A 49 9.41 -5.20 -3.21
N ALA A 50 10.16 -4.62 -2.27
CA ALA A 50 11.28 -5.30 -1.60
C ALA A 50 10.81 -6.34 -0.56
N MET A 51 9.55 -6.27 -0.12
CA MET A 51 8.94 -7.23 0.81
C MET A 51 8.22 -8.40 0.11
N GLN A 52 8.00 -8.32 -1.20
CA GLN A 52 7.54 -9.46 -2.02
C GLN A 52 8.69 -10.42 -2.32
#